data_AF-R5EEH4-F1
#
_entry.id   AF-R5EEH4-F1
#
_cell.length_a   1.000
_cell.length_b   1.000
_cell.length_c   1.000
_cell.angle_alpha   90.00
_cell.angle_beta   90.00
_cell.angle_gamma   90.00
#
_symmetry.space_group_name_H-M   'P 1'
#
loop_
_entity.id
_entity.type
_entity.pdbx_description
1 polymer ?
#
loop_
_entity_poly.entity_id
_entity_poly.type
_entity_poly.pdbx_seq_one_letter_code
_entity_poly.pdbx_strand_id
1 'polypeptide(L)'
;MKYTLLVLLTEDNDNFRTQLEERISDLECIEEIRYLHITDSVDLKKRAETENYNIKVSVKISFSGLTGGTLTSKIQKEVKDLEGRYCMILPQSMLPSKKFFQYAANVLDESTGVLILGLHDNKVVGKDCLQSAEDNYTIYTVYNKQPSENDFENCVLCKAELLNSIPPALNGHFSVSALYQTILRDGKKVAYAVNERLCFDRKTGNSFTDKKIYSKDLKTAKRKGIVPSQKMSFLEKLFSIKKFNGRTLYTFLGQTVSVKVKKTPKFPSNAVEVEEKVRDLKKLTDLDLKNSRACLFASFTKDGLVSNNTLDYLKSLREYCDVIVYVADSKALPLTVEKLKKLCDCVIVKRHKEYDFGSYKRGYQYLSDSHLLEKIDSLLICNDSVDFVGNSEDLKEIFTKAKSDDAYALCMATYGFGKKIKKHMYEWAKNPHLQSYFMVLDKKVFTAEYFKKFMSGIKRIKSKTEIIKKYEMGLSEMLRENNVKMGSFYPYDDTNIVNPYAIYLNQFVKRSVFVKHMLSK
;
A
#
# COMPACT_ATOMS: atom_id res chain seq x y z
N MET A 1 3.24 12.54 26.08
CA MET A 1 4.35 11.75 25.52
C MET A 1 5.65 12.52 25.72
N LYS A 2 6.71 11.85 26.19
CA LYS A 2 8.08 12.37 26.19
C LYS A 2 8.75 11.94 24.87
N TYR A 3 9.58 12.81 24.30
CA TYR A 3 10.32 12.55 23.08
C TYR A 3 11.82 12.66 23.36
N THR A 4 12.59 11.80 22.72
CA THR A 4 14.04 11.88 22.67
C THR A 4 14.41 12.43 21.29
N LEU A 5 15.09 13.58 21.26
CA LEU A 5 15.72 14.05 20.03
C LEU A 5 17.09 13.41 19.93
N LEU A 6 17.25 12.54 18.94
CA LEU A 6 18.53 11.96 18.57
C LEU A 6 19.11 12.84 17.46
N VAL A 7 20.20 13.54 17.76
CA VAL A 7 20.93 14.34 16.78
C VAL A 7 22.13 13.56 16.31
N LEU A 8 22.12 13.21 15.03
CA LEU A 8 23.26 12.56 14.38
C LEU A 8 24.13 13.68 13.80
N LEU A 9 25.27 13.94 14.45
CA LEU A 9 26.21 14.97 14.00
C LEU A 9 27.03 14.41 12.83
N THR A 10 26.52 14.51 11.61
CA THR A 10 27.30 14.28 10.38
C THR A 10 28.10 15.53 10.06
N GLU A 11 29.43 15.48 10.02
CA GLU A 11 30.23 16.62 9.52
C GLU A 11 29.90 16.87 8.05
N ASP A 12 30.03 18.12 7.58
CA ASP A 12 29.58 18.54 6.24
C ASP A 12 30.26 17.76 5.10
N ASN A 13 31.36 17.06 5.37
CA ASN A 13 32.13 16.27 4.40
C ASN A 13 31.93 14.75 4.49
N ASP A 14 31.15 14.26 5.47
CA ASP A 14 30.93 12.83 5.67
C ASP A 14 29.52 12.41 5.28
N ASN A 15 29.40 11.34 4.48
CA ASN A 15 28.11 10.77 4.17
C ASN A 15 27.49 10.12 5.43
N PHE A 16 26.23 10.44 5.71
CA PHE A 16 25.39 9.82 6.76
C PHE A 16 25.52 8.29 6.82
N ARG A 17 25.69 7.63 5.66
CA ARG A 17 25.91 6.19 5.55
C ARG A 17 27.14 5.69 6.30
N THR A 18 28.31 6.28 6.05
CA THR A 18 29.60 5.86 6.65
C THR A 18 29.53 5.95 8.17
N GLN A 19 28.97 7.05 8.68
CA GLN A 19 28.88 7.29 10.11
C GLN A 19 27.86 6.40 10.85
N LEU A 20 26.80 5.96 10.17
CA LEU A 20 25.83 5.08 10.79
C LEU A 20 26.29 3.60 10.74
N GLU A 21 26.99 3.19 9.68
CA GLU A 21 27.57 1.84 9.54
C GLU A 21 28.64 1.55 10.60
N GLU A 22 29.62 2.46 10.81
CA GLU A 22 30.72 2.30 11.78
C GLU A 22 30.24 2.19 13.25
N ARG A 23 29.08 2.76 13.57
CA ARG A 23 28.57 2.83 14.96
C ARG A 23 27.52 1.80 15.31
N ILE A 24 26.86 1.22 14.30
CA ILE A 24 25.95 0.11 14.53
C ILE A 24 26.73 -1.21 14.68
N SER A 25 27.95 -1.30 14.14
CA SER A 25 28.90 -2.37 14.49
C SER A 25 29.20 -2.40 15.99
N ASP A 26 29.22 -1.24 16.66
CA ASP A 26 29.37 -1.15 18.11
C ASP A 26 28.02 -1.34 18.82
N LEU A 27 27.92 -2.41 19.60
CA LEU A 27 26.71 -2.79 20.35
C LEU A 27 26.24 -1.72 21.37
N GLU A 28 27.08 -0.75 21.72
CA GLU A 28 26.87 0.23 22.81
C GLU A 28 25.81 1.31 22.51
N CYS A 29 25.69 1.81 21.27
CA CYS A 29 24.72 2.88 20.95
C CYS A 29 23.25 2.41 21.10
N ILE A 30 23.01 1.13 20.82
CA ILE A 30 21.68 0.49 20.98
C ILE A 30 21.40 0.20 22.45
N GLU A 31 22.42 -0.19 23.21
CA GLU A 31 22.36 -0.31 24.67
C GLU A 31 22.06 1.06 25.31
N GLU A 32 22.68 2.16 24.87
CA GLU A 32 22.41 3.51 25.38
C GLU A 32 20.98 3.99 25.11
N ILE A 33 20.46 3.78 23.90
CA ILE A 33 19.04 4.03 23.59
C ILE A 33 18.13 3.15 24.46
N ARG A 34 18.50 1.88 24.73
CA ARG A 34 17.77 0.99 25.65
C ARG A 34 17.81 1.51 27.10
N TYR A 35 18.95 2.00 27.58
CA TYR A 35 19.14 2.54 28.94
C TYR A 35 18.35 3.84 29.15
N LEU A 36 18.27 4.71 28.15
CA LEU A 36 17.43 5.92 28.15
C LEU A 36 15.94 5.64 28.35
N HIS A 37 15.46 4.44 27.99
CA HIS A 37 14.05 4.04 28.08
C HIS A 37 13.71 3.15 29.29
N ILE A 38 14.71 2.79 30.12
CA ILE A 38 14.51 1.96 31.32
C ILE A 38 14.51 2.79 32.61
N THR A 39 15.17 3.96 32.65
CA THR A 39 15.23 4.80 33.86
C THR A 39 14.65 6.18 33.61
N ASP A 40 13.75 6.63 34.49
CA ASP A 40 13.10 7.96 34.44
C ASP A 40 14.08 9.13 34.67
N SER A 41 15.39 8.87 34.81
CA SER A 41 16.37 9.81 35.35
C SER A 41 17.80 9.54 34.86
N VAL A 42 18.05 9.59 33.55
CA VAL A 42 19.43 9.68 33.03
C VAL A 42 19.81 11.16 32.88
N ASP A 43 20.76 11.62 33.70
CA ASP A 43 21.36 12.95 33.55
C ASP A 43 22.40 12.93 32.42
N LEU A 44 21.99 13.42 31.25
CA LEU A 44 22.74 13.37 30.00
C LEU A 44 23.99 14.28 29.98
N LYS A 45 24.23 15.10 31.01
CA LYS A 45 25.35 16.04 31.06
C LYS A 45 26.70 15.43 31.46
N LYS A 46 26.76 14.15 31.84
CA LYS A 46 27.95 13.57 32.51
C LYS A 46 28.76 12.52 31.74
N ARG A 47 28.41 12.18 30.50
CA ARG A 47 29.23 11.24 29.71
C ARG A 47 29.50 11.78 28.31
N ALA A 48 30.59 12.51 28.21
CA ALA A 48 31.38 12.63 26.99
C ALA A 48 32.84 12.48 27.42
N GLU A 49 33.65 11.85 26.57
CA GLU A 49 35.10 11.63 26.68
C GLU A 49 35.50 10.27 27.27
N THR A 50 35.42 9.24 26.43
CA THR A 50 36.44 8.18 26.41
C THR A 50 36.92 8.01 24.96
N GLU A 51 38.24 7.93 24.82
CA GLU A 51 38.99 8.15 23.59
C GLU A 51 38.88 7.01 22.56
N ASN A 52 38.86 7.47 21.29
CA ASN A 52 39.12 6.82 20.01
C ASN A 52 37.89 6.39 19.19
N TYR A 53 37.84 6.97 17.98
CA TYR A 53 36.84 6.89 16.90
C TYR A 53 35.63 7.84 17.04
N ASN A 54 35.85 9.07 16.56
CA ASN A 54 34.91 10.20 16.61
C ASN A 54 33.84 10.12 15.52
N ILE A 55 32.67 9.67 15.92
CA ILE A 55 31.42 10.30 15.46
C ILE A 55 30.77 10.83 16.76
N LYS A 56 29.91 11.85 16.76
CA LYS A 56 29.19 12.27 17.98
C LYS A 56 27.67 12.12 17.77
N VAL A 57 27.05 11.05 18.28
CA VAL A 57 25.59 11.00 18.39
C VAL A 57 25.32 11.76 19.68
N SER A 58 25.09 13.06 19.57
CA SER A 58 24.72 13.84 20.75
C SER A 58 23.23 13.61 20.99
N VAL A 59 22.89 12.84 22.01
CA VAL A 59 21.51 12.84 22.55
C VAL A 59 21.32 14.20 23.19
N LYS A 60 20.83 15.17 22.42
CA LYS A 60 20.83 16.55 22.89
C LYS A 60 19.88 16.69 24.08
N ILE A 61 18.61 16.33 23.94
CA ILE A 61 17.57 16.75 24.91
C ILE A 61 16.38 15.78 24.93
N SER A 62 15.84 15.50 26.13
CA SER A 62 14.50 14.92 26.33
C SER A 62 13.49 16.04 26.59
N PHE A 63 12.37 16.05 25.88
CA PHE A 63 11.33 17.07 26.07
C PHE A 63 9.91 16.48 26.12
N SER A 64 9.03 17.14 26.86
CA SER A 64 7.62 16.74 27.00
C SER A 64 6.75 17.42 25.94
N GLY A 65 5.93 16.65 25.24
CA GLY A 65 4.91 17.19 24.33
C GLY A 65 3.81 18.00 25.03
N LEU A 66 3.64 17.85 26.36
CA LEU A 66 2.46 18.35 27.10
C LEU A 66 2.62 19.73 27.77
N THR A 67 3.84 20.24 27.98
CA THR A 67 4.07 21.50 28.72
C THR A 67 4.39 22.67 27.79
N GLY A 68 3.55 23.71 27.70
CA GLY A 68 3.82 25.00 27.02
C GLY A 68 4.29 24.97 25.54
N GLY A 69 3.51 25.52 24.60
CA GLY A 69 3.86 25.53 23.17
C GLY A 69 3.51 24.24 22.42
N THR A 70 3.67 24.24 21.10
CA THR A 70 3.39 23.07 20.22
C THR A 70 4.59 22.11 20.18
N LEU A 71 4.37 20.85 19.81
CA LEU A 71 5.42 19.87 19.55
C LEU A 71 6.42 20.39 18.51
N THR A 72 5.91 20.99 17.43
CA THR A 72 6.75 21.58 16.36
C THR A 72 7.66 22.68 16.91
N SER A 73 7.12 23.64 17.67
CA SER A 73 7.90 24.75 18.21
C SER A 73 8.99 24.28 19.18
N LYS A 74 8.73 23.19 19.92
CA LYS A 74 9.71 22.58 20.82
C LYS A 74 10.85 21.95 20.03
N ILE A 75 10.52 21.12 19.03
CA ILE A 75 11.51 20.52 18.13
C ILE A 75 12.38 21.61 17.49
N GLN A 76 11.76 22.66 16.95
CA GLN A 76 12.46 23.78 16.33
C GLN A 76 13.44 24.49 17.26
N LYS A 77 13.05 24.68 18.52
CA LYS A 77 13.95 25.24 19.53
C LYS A 77 15.21 24.38 19.70
N GLU A 78 15.08 23.06 19.63
CA GLU A 78 16.20 22.13 19.81
C GLU A 78 17.05 21.93 18.54
N VAL A 79 16.49 22.20 17.34
CA VAL A 79 17.19 22.02 16.05
C VAL A 79 17.59 23.33 15.36
N LYS A 80 17.35 24.49 15.99
CA LYS A 80 17.66 25.80 15.41
C LYS A 80 19.15 25.97 15.02
N ASP A 81 20.07 25.40 15.80
CA ASP A 81 21.52 25.53 15.62
C ASP A 81 22.13 24.25 15.00
N LEU A 82 21.33 23.49 14.25
CA LEU A 82 21.70 22.19 13.68
C LEU A 82 21.59 22.15 12.15
N GLU A 83 21.63 23.30 11.49
CA GLU A 83 21.57 23.40 10.03
C GLU A 83 22.55 22.42 9.34
N GLY A 84 22.08 21.76 8.28
CA GLY A 84 22.84 20.74 7.54
C GLY A 84 22.87 19.36 8.20
N ARG A 85 22.54 19.24 9.50
CA ARG A 85 22.61 17.99 10.26
C ARG A 85 21.32 17.18 10.16
N TYR A 86 21.47 15.85 10.12
CA TYR A 86 20.33 14.93 10.22
C TYR A 86 19.85 14.78 11.66
N CYS A 87 18.55 14.98 11.86
CA CYS A 87 17.87 14.91 13.14
C CYS A 87 16.82 13.80 13.11
N MET A 88 16.83 12.92 14.11
CA MET A 88 15.81 11.90 14.32
C MET A 88 14.99 12.22 15.56
N ILE A 89 13.70 12.47 15.34
CA ILE A 89 12.70 12.64 16.40
C ILE A 89 12.20 11.24 16.75
N LEU A 90 12.52 10.73 17.94
CA LEU A 90 12.12 9.38 18.39
C LEU A 90 11.25 9.48 19.66
N PRO A 91 10.00 9.00 19.64
CA PRO A 91 9.16 8.96 20.84
C PRO A 91 9.72 8.01 21.89
N GLN A 92 9.71 8.38 23.17
CA GLN A 92 10.22 7.49 24.23
C GLN A 92 9.39 6.21 24.43
N SER A 93 8.15 6.22 23.96
CA SER A 93 7.28 5.05 23.96
C SER A 93 7.57 4.10 22.81
N MET A 94 8.47 4.42 21.87
CA MET A 94 8.77 3.62 20.69
C MET A 94 10.24 3.20 20.69
N LEU A 95 10.47 1.89 20.53
CA LEU A 95 11.80 1.31 20.40
C LEU A 95 11.88 0.50 19.09
N PRO A 96 12.49 1.06 18.03
CA PRO A 96 12.82 0.34 16.80
C PRO A 96 13.89 -0.73 17.04
N SER A 97 14.02 -1.70 16.11
CA SER A 97 15.08 -2.71 16.16
C SER A 97 16.45 -2.12 15.77
N LYS A 98 17.52 -2.88 16.04
CA LYS A 98 18.87 -2.62 15.49
C LYS A 98 18.85 -2.48 13.96
N LYS A 99 18.04 -3.31 13.30
CA LYS A 99 17.93 -3.36 11.84
C LYS A 99 17.37 -2.07 11.25
N PHE A 100 16.47 -1.37 11.95
CA PHE A 100 15.94 -0.10 11.46
C PHE A 100 17.01 0.98 11.34
N PHE A 101 17.94 1.06 12.28
CA PHE A 101 19.01 2.04 12.19
C PHE A 101 19.93 1.75 10.98
N GLN A 102 20.28 0.49 10.73
CA GLN A 102 21.07 0.10 9.55
C GLN A 102 20.34 0.41 8.26
N TYR A 103 19.03 0.13 8.26
CA TYR A 103 18.16 0.44 7.14
C TYR A 103 18.07 1.95 6.90
N ALA A 104 17.89 2.76 7.96
CA ALA A 104 17.78 4.20 7.86
C ALA A 104 19.01 4.82 7.19
N ALA A 105 20.21 4.32 7.49
CA ALA A 105 21.50 4.68 6.88
C ALA A 105 21.44 4.77 5.36
N ASN A 106 20.72 3.82 4.76
CA ASN A 106 20.77 3.51 3.35
C ASN A 106 19.60 4.13 2.55
N VAL A 107 18.61 4.70 3.23
CA VAL A 107 17.39 5.21 2.58
C VAL A 107 17.48 6.70 2.27
N LEU A 108 18.18 7.47 3.09
CA LEU A 108 18.33 8.90 2.87
C LEU A 108 19.46 9.16 1.88
N ASP A 109 19.11 9.87 0.80
CA ASP A 109 20.02 10.33 -0.25
C ASP A 109 19.56 11.72 -0.73
N GLU A 110 20.23 12.27 -1.75
CA GLU A 110 19.85 13.58 -2.32
C GLU A 110 18.41 13.63 -2.85
N SER A 111 17.86 12.47 -3.24
CA SER A 111 16.50 12.33 -3.77
C SER A 111 15.44 12.11 -2.69
N THR A 112 15.83 11.86 -1.44
CA THR A 112 14.93 11.49 -0.33
C THR A 112 15.05 12.49 0.82
N GLY A 113 14.00 13.29 1.03
CA GLY A 113 14.04 14.39 2.00
C GLY A 113 13.76 13.99 3.46
N VAL A 114 13.04 12.88 3.68
CA VAL A 114 12.65 12.41 5.02
C VAL A 114 12.41 10.90 5.02
N LEU A 115 12.71 10.26 6.16
CA LEU A 115 12.29 8.91 6.50
C LEU A 115 11.32 8.94 7.69
N ILE A 116 10.17 8.28 7.53
CA ILE A 116 9.13 8.16 8.56
C ILE A 116 8.99 6.68 8.95
N LEU A 117 9.00 6.39 10.24
CA LEU A 117 8.65 5.07 10.79
C LEU A 117 7.39 5.22 11.63
N GLY A 118 6.26 4.78 11.07
CA GLY A 118 4.95 4.81 11.72
C GLY A 118 4.54 3.46 12.34
N LEU A 119 3.48 3.45 13.14
CA LEU A 119 2.98 2.20 13.78
C LEU A 119 2.14 1.30 12.85
N HIS A 120 1.52 1.86 11.82
CA HIS A 120 0.45 1.17 11.08
C HIS A 120 0.92 0.08 10.11
N ASP A 121 2.13 0.22 9.55
CA ASP A 121 2.69 -0.73 8.58
C ASP A 121 3.84 -1.57 9.18
N ASN A 122 3.97 -1.54 10.51
CA ASN A 122 5.05 -2.17 11.26
C ASN A 122 4.49 -3.04 12.39
N LYS A 123 5.22 -4.08 12.79
CA LYS A 123 4.76 -5.06 13.78
C LYS A 123 5.18 -4.59 15.17
N VAL A 124 4.20 -4.37 16.04
CA VAL A 124 4.47 -4.15 17.47
C VAL A 124 4.75 -5.50 18.12
N VAL A 125 5.93 -5.65 18.70
CA VAL A 125 6.39 -6.88 19.39
C VAL A 125 6.83 -6.56 20.82
N GLY A 126 6.97 -7.59 21.66
CA GLY A 126 7.55 -7.44 23.00
C GLY A 126 9.05 -7.12 22.97
N LYS A 127 9.59 -6.57 24.07
CA LYS A 127 11.02 -6.25 24.18
C LYS A 127 11.92 -7.47 23.91
N ASP A 128 11.56 -8.61 24.47
CA ASP A 128 12.33 -9.86 24.30
C ASP A 128 12.34 -10.32 22.83
N CYS A 129 11.23 -10.12 22.12
CA CYS A 129 11.11 -10.46 20.69
C CYS A 129 11.99 -9.57 19.79
N LEU A 130 12.22 -8.30 20.15
CA LEU A 130 13.13 -7.42 19.41
C LEU A 130 14.59 -7.87 19.49
N GLN A 131 14.93 -8.60 20.56
CA GLN A 131 16.28 -9.05 20.85
C GLN A 131 16.57 -10.44 20.28
N SER A 132 15.54 -11.16 19.83
CA SER A 132 15.72 -12.47 19.22
C SER A 132 16.49 -12.35 17.91
N ALA A 133 17.64 -13.03 17.84
CA ALA A 133 18.42 -13.18 16.61
C ALA A 133 17.70 -14.07 15.56
N GLU A 134 16.59 -14.71 15.93
CA GLU A 134 15.86 -15.66 15.08
C GLU A 134 14.83 -14.99 14.15
N ASP A 135 14.43 -13.73 14.40
CA ASP A 135 13.39 -13.06 13.60
C ASP A 135 14.00 -12.53 12.28
N ASN A 136 13.98 -13.36 11.23
CA ASN A 136 14.49 -13.03 9.89
C ASN A 136 13.44 -12.28 9.07
N TYR A 137 13.41 -10.94 9.12
CA TYR A 137 12.46 -10.12 8.34
C TYR A 137 13.13 -9.00 7.55
N THR A 138 12.55 -8.54 6.44
CA THR A 138 13.10 -7.42 5.65
C THR A 138 12.34 -6.11 5.90
N ILE A 139 13.05 -5.00 6.10
CA ILE A 139 12.45 -3.67 6.15
C ILE A 139 12.41 -3.12 4.73
N TYR A 140 11.25 -2.63 4.30
CA TYR A 140 11.04 -2.07 2.96
C TYR A 140 10.79 -0.57 3.01
N THR A 141 11.08 0.12 1.89
CA THR A 141 10.78 1.55 1.73
C THR A 141 9.49 1.74 0.93
N VAL A 142 8.59 2.60 1.39
CA VAL A 142 7.46 3.07 0.56
C VAL A 142 7.61 4.57 0.35
N TYR A 143 7.74 5.01 -0.91
CA TYR A 143 7.82 6.44 -1.19
C TYR A 143 6.43 7.06 -1.33
N ASN A 144 6.33 8.31 -0.90
CA ASN A 144 5.20 9.20 -1.14
C ASN A 144 3.84 8.59 -0.73
N LYS A 145 3.81 7.91 0.42
CA LYS A 145 2.57 7.49 1.06
C LYS A 145 1.84 8.72 1.65
N GLN A 146 0.51 8.74 1.50
CA GLN A 146 -0.36 9.71 2.17
C GLN A 146 -0.07 9.75 3.70
N PRO A 147 0.20 10.94 4.28
CA PRO A 147 0.50 11.07 5.71
C PRO A 147 -0.64 10.56 6.59
N SER A 148 -0.29 9.82 7.64
CA SER A 148 -1.22 9.37 8.69
C SER A 148 -1.37 10.45 9.77
N GLU A 149 -2.44 10.37 10.57
CA GLU A 149 -2.73 11.37 11.61
C GLU A 149 -1.62 11.50 12.66
N ASN A 150 -0.91 10.40 12.96
CA ASN A 150 0.08 10.36 14.04
C ASN A 150 1.53 10.29 13.54
N ASP A 151 1.81 10.51 12.25
CA ASP A 151 3.15 10.27 11.71
C ASP A 151 4.24 11.18 12.31
N PHE A 152 3.92 12.44 12.66
CA PHE A 152 4.88 13.33 13.34
C PHE A 152 5.09 12.97 14.81
N GLU A 153 4.15 12.22 15.39
CA GLU A 153 4.25 11.70 16.75
C GLU A 153 4.97 10.35 16.77
N ASN A 154 5.31 9.80 15.60
CA ASN A 154 6.14 8.62 15.43
C ASN A 154 7.60 9.03 15.15
N CYS A 155 8.42 8.09 14.67
CA CYS A 155 9.81 8.37 14.36
C CYS A 155 9.94 9.11 13.01
N VAL A 156 10.62 10.27 13.03
CA VAL A 156 10.87 11.11 11.85
C VAL A 156 12.36 11.42 11.77
N LEU A 157 12.98 11.13 10.64
CA LEU A 157 14.39 11.42 10.36
C LEU A 157 14.52 12.30 9.10
N CYS A 158 15.06 13.51 9.26
CA CYS A 158 15.33 14.45 8.16
C CYS A 158 16.39 15.48 8.57
N LYS A 159 16.82 16.34 7.63
CA LYS A 159 17.71 17.46 7.96
C LYS A 159 17.02 18.53 8.82
N ALA A 160 17.77 19.18 9.71
CA ALA A 160 17.24 20.16 10.67
C ALA A 160 16.48 21.33 10.01
N GLU A 161 16.95 21.82 8.87
CA GLU A 161 16.32 22.91 8.12
C GLU A 161 14.88 22.58 7.70
N LEU A 162 14.60 21.31 7.39
CA LEU A 162 13.25 20.87 7.05
C LEU A 162 12.32 20.96 8.26
N LEU A 163 12.80 20.65 9.46
CA LEU A 163 12.05 20.82 10.71
C LEU A 163 11.82 22.31 11.04
N ASN A 164 12.82 23.16 10.79
CA ASN A 164 12.72 24.61 10.94
C ASN A 164 11.74 25.26 9.94
N SER A 165 11.50 24.63 8.79
CA SER A 165 10.55 25.13 7.79
C SER A 165 9.07 24.96 8.18
N ILE A 166 8.77 24.08 9.13
CA ILE A 166 7.38 23.76 9.53
C ILE A 166 6.77 24.96 10.27
N PRO A 167 5.51 25.36 10.01
CA PRO A 167 4.90 26.41 10.80
C PRO A 167 4.85 26.04 12.30
N PRO A 168 5.40 26.87 13.21
CA PRO A 168 5.53 26.54 14.63
C PRO A 168 4.17 26.33 15.33
N ALA A 169 3.07 26.79 14.75
CA ALA A 169 1.74 26.68 15.32
C ALA A 169 1.04 25.32 15.07
N LEU A 170 1.68 24.36 14.41
CA LEU A 170 1.12 23.04 14.09
C LEU A 170 1.58 21.94 15.06
N ASN A 171 0.80 20.87 15.20
CA ASN A 171 1.20 19.59 15.80
C ASN A 171 0.86 18.41 14.89
N GLY A 172 1.49 17.26 15.15
CA GLY A 172 1.04 15.96 14.65
C GLY A 172 0.90 15.91 13.13
N HIS A 173 -0.25 15.41 12.67
CA HIS A 173 -0.62 15.24 11.26
C HIS A 173 -0.26 16.40 10.32
N PHE A 174 -0.57 17.64 10.73
CA PHE A 174 -0.40 18.80 9.84
C PHE A 174 1.06 19.25 9.74
N SER A 175 1.89 18.93 10.75
CA SER A 175 3.34 19.12 10.69
C SER A 175 3.97 18.20 9.64
N VAL A 176 3.57 16.92 9.60
CA VAL A 176 3.99 16.02 8.50
C VAL A 176 3.48 16.52 7.17
N SER A 177 2.22 16.95 7.09
CA SER A 177 1.66 17.45 5.83
C SER A 177 2.44 18.66 5.29
N ALA A 178 2.87 19.56 6.17
CA ALA A 178 3.70 20.70 5.79
C ALA A 178 5.08 20.25 5.29
N LEU A 179 5.75 19.36 6.04
CA LEU A 179 7.03 18.77 5.65
C LEU A 179 6.94 18.07 4.28
N TYR A 180 5.87 17.30 4.09
CA TYR A 180 5.58 16.55 2.87
C TYR A 180 5.41 17.46 1.66
N GLN A 181 4.68 18.58 1.81
CA GLN A 181 4.54 19.58 0.77
C GLN A 181 5.87 20.24 0.41
N THR A 182 6.70 20.60 1.40
CA THR A 182 8.03 21.14 1.16
C THR A 182 8.88 20.17 0.35
N ILE A 183 8.95 18.91 0.78
CA ILE A 183 9.78 17.88 0.13
C ILE A 183 9.34 17.63 -1.31
N LEU A 184 8.04 17.50 -1.56
CA LEU A 184 7.52 17.28 -2.91
C LEU A 184 7.71 18.49 -3.82
N ARG A 185 7.59 19.71 -3.30
CA ARG A 185 7.86 20.95 -4.05
C ARG A 185 9.32 21.01 -4.49
N ASP A 186 10.22 20.51 -3.65
CA ASP A 186 11.66 20.47 -3.92
C ASP A 186 12.05 19.27 -4.82
N GLY A 187 11.07 18.53 -5.37
CA GLY A 187 11.29 17.39 -6.28
C GLY A 187 11.81 16.13 -5.59
N LYS A 188 11.81 16.09 -4.25
CA LYS A 188 12.31 14.97 -3.45
C LYS A 188 11.19 14.01 -3.03
N LYS A 189 11.58 12.83 -2.55
CA LYS A 189 10.67 11.77 -2.09
C LYS A 189 10.57 11.76 -0.57
N VAL A 190 9.41 11.32 -0.07
CA VAL A 190 9.16 11.02 1.34
C VAL A 190 9.20 9.51 1.51
N ALA A 191 10.14 8.98 2.29
CA ALA A 191 10.29 7.55 2.55
C ALA A 191 9.52 7.11 3.80
N TYR A 192 8.89 5.94 3.75
CA TYR A 192 8.29 5.26 4.89
C TYR A 192 8.96 3.90 5.09
N ALA A 193 9.40 3.59 6.31
CA ALA A 193 9.84 2.25 6.69
C ALA A 193 8.63 1.35 6.98
N VAL A 194 8.56 0.19 6.34
CA VAL A 194 7.48 -0.78 6.53
C VAL A 194 8.02 -2.18 6.79
N ASN A 195 7.22 -3.03 7.44
CA ASN A 195 7.58 -4.37 7.94
C ASN A 195 8.64 -4.39 9.06
N GLU A 196 8.92 -3.26 9.69
CA GLU A 196 9.82 -3.19 10.85
C GLU A 196 9.22 -3.87 12.09
N ARG A 197 10.09 -4.43 12.95
CA ARG A 197 9.74 -4.86 14.30
C ARG A 197 10.07 -3.75 15.28
N LEU A 198 9.08 -3.32 16.05
CA LEU A 198 9.27 -2.29 17.07
C LEU A 198 8.53 -2.64 18.36
N CYS A 199 9.01 -2.18 19.49
CA CYS A 199 8.29 -2.21 20.75
C CYS A 199 7.61 -0.86 20.96
N PHE A 200 6.35 -0.88 21.38
CA PHE A 200 5.59 0.34 21.66
C PHE A 200 4.87 0.24 23.00
N ASP A 201 5.22 1.11 23.94
CA ASP A 201 4.54 1.20 25.24
C ASP A 201 3.25 2.02 25.13
N ARG A 202 2.12 1.31 25.16
CA ARG A 202 0.78 1.90 25.12
C ARG A 202 0.42 2.71 26.37
N LYS A 203 1.07 2.49 27.52
CA LYS A 203 0.73 3.19 28.77
C LYS A 203 1.21 4.65 28.78
N THR A 204 2.30 4.94 28.06
CA THR A 204 2.89 6.29 27.94
C THR A 204 2.53 7.00 26.62
N GLY A 205 2.07 6.24 25.62
CA GLY A 205 1.62 6.73 24.33
C GLY A 205 0.13 7.05 24.27
N ASN A 206 -0.31 8.15 24.89
CA ASN A 206 -1.59 8.76 24.50
C ASN A 206 -1.42 9.36 23.10
N SER A 207 -2.27 9.00 22.13
CA SER A 207 -2.33 9.74 20.86
C SER A 207 -2.77 11.17 21.17
N PHE A 208 -2.05 12.18 20.64
CA PHE A 208 -2.40 13.58 20.88
C PHE A 208 -3.63 14.04 20.07
N THR A 209 -4.35 13.12 19.45
CA THR A 209 -5.58 13.38 18.71
C THR A 209 -6.77 13.68 19.64
N ASP A 210 -6.58 14.61 20.59
CA ASP A 210 -7.69 15.38 21.16
C ASP A 210 -8.34 16.16 20.02
N LYS A 211 -9.66 15.95 19.84
CA LYS A 211 -10.48 16.65 18.86
C LYS A 211 -10.30 18.17 18.93
N LYS A 212 -10.05 18.74 20.12
CA LYS A 212 -9.82 20.18 20.30
C LYS A 212 -8.51 20.64 19.66
N ILE A 213 -7.42 19.89 19.87
CA ILE A 213 -6.10 20.19 19.30
C ILE A 213 -6.16 20.05 17.78
N TYR A 214 -6.70 18.94 17.28
CA TYR A 214 -6.88 18.72 15.85
C TYR A 214 -7.69 19.83 15.17
N SER A 215 -8.79 20.27 15.77
CA SER A 215 -9.62 21.35 15.21
C SER A 215 -8.89 22.70 15.18
N LYS A 216 -8.05 23.00 16.17
CA LYS A 216 -7.24 24.23 16.20
C LYS A 216 -6.19 24.19 15.09
N ASP A 217 -5.50 23.07 14.96
CA ASP A 217 -4.41 22.91 13.99
C ASP A 217 -4.95 22.89 12.56
N LEU A 218 -6.11 22.27 12.31
CA LEU A 218 -6.79 22.32 11.02
C LEU A 218 -7.13 23.76 10.59
N LYS A 219 -7.57 24.63 11.53
CA LYS A 219 -7.81 26.04 11.22
C LYS A 219 -6.52 26.76 10.84
N THR A 220 -5.42 26.46 11.54
CA THR A 220 -4.10 27.03 11.23
C THR A 220 -3.58 26.52 9.89
N ALA A 221 -3.64 25.22 9.63
CA ALA A 221 -3.24 24.60 8.37
C ALA A 221 -4.01 25.17 7.17
N LYS A 222 -5.31 25.41 7.33
CA LYS A 222 -6.15 26.10 6.32
C LYS A 222 -5.71 27.53 6.05
N ARG A 223 -5.40 28.31 7.09
CA ARG A 223 -4.90 29.69 6.94
C ARG A 223 -3.53 29.75 6.25
N LYS A 224 -2.69 28.74 6.48
CA LYS A 224 -1.35 28.62 5.91
C LYS A 224 -1.32 27.93 4.54
N GLY A 225 -2.48 27.58 3.96
CA GLY A 225 -2.56 26.94 2.65
C GLY A 225 -2.16 25.47 2.60
N ILE A 226 -1.80 24.87 3.73
CA ILE A 226 -1.39 23.45 3.81
C ILE A 226 -2.59 22.55 3.50
N VAL A 227 -3.76 22.89 4.06
CA VAL A 227 -5.01 22.20 3.77
C VAL A 227 -5.92 23.15 3.00
N PRO A 228 -6.56 22.70 1.90
CA PRO A 228 -7.54 23.52 1.20
C PRO A 228 -8.64 24.02 2.15
N SER A 229 -8.79 25.34 2.28
CA SER A 229 -9.92 25.90 3.01
C SER A 229 -11.16 25.87 2.11
N GLN A 230 -12.12 24.99 2.39
CA GLN A 230 -13.49 25.21 1.91
C GLN A 230 -14.04 26.44 2.65
N LYS A 231 -13.96 27.63 2.02
CA LYS A 231 -14.71 28.79 2.47
C LYS A 231 -16.19 28.46 2.29
N MET A 232 -16.90 28.32 3.41
CA MET A 232 -18.35 28.13 3.40
C MET A 232 -19.02 29.46 3.70
N SER A 233 -19.97 29.86 2.86
CA SER A 233 -20.88 30.96 3.14
C SER A 233 -21.72 30.69 4.40
N PHE A 234 -22.31 31.74 4.97
CA PHE A 234 -23.22 31.62 6.13
C PHE A 234 -24.38 30.67 5.85
N LEU A 235 -24.95 30.74 4.64
CA LEU A 235 -25.98 29.83 4.17
C LEU A 235 -25.50 28.38 4.11
N GLU A 236 -24.28 28.12 3.65
CA GLU A 236 -23.73 26.75 3.62
C GLU A 236 -23.49 26.18 5.03
N LYS A 237 -23.22 27.03 6.03
CA LYS A 237 -23.06 26.59 7.43
C LYS A 237 -24.40 26.19 8.07
N LEU A 238 -25.47 26.88 7.71
CA LEU A 238 -26.83 26.58 8.18
C LEU A 238 -27.47 25.45 7.38
N PHE A 239 -27.21 25.41 6.07
CA PHE A 239 -27.80 24.50 5.11
C PHE A 239 -26.73 24.00 4.15
N SER A 240 -26.27 22.77 4.34
CA SER A 240 -25.43 22.13 3.32
C SER A 240 -25.67 20.65 3.19
N ILE A 241 -25.45 20.15 1.97
CA ILE A 241 -25.45 18.73 1.67
C ILE A 241 -24.05 18.41 1.16
N LYS A 242 -23.21 17.84 2.03
CA LYS A 242 -21.80 17.57 1.71
C LYS A 242 -21.52 16.08 1.60
N LYS A 243 -20.68 15.68 0.67
CA LYS A 243 -20.20 14.29 0.58
C LYS A 243 -18.82 14.20 1.23
N PHE A 244 -18.68 13.37 2.27
CA PHE A 244 -17.42 13.12 2.98
C PHE A 244 -17.26 11.64 3.29
N ASN A 245 -16.12 11.03 2.92
CA ASN A 245 -15.83 9.58 3.10
C ASN A 245 -16.99 8.65 2.70
N GLY A 246 -17.62 8.90 1.54
CA GLY A 246 -18.72 8.10 1.01
C GLY A 246 -20.05 8.25 1.77
N ARG A 247 -20.16 9.25 2.66
CA ARG A 247 -21.38 9.63 3.37
C ARG A 247 -21.84 11.01 2.89
N THR A 248 -23.15 11.22 2.85
CA THR A 248 -23.74 12.55 2.64
C THR A 248 -24.10 13.12 4.02
N LEU A 249 -23.42 14.20 4.40
CA LEU A 249 -23.71 15.04 5.56
C LEU A 249 -24.79 16.04 5.18
N TYR A 250 -25.96 15.95 5.79
CA TYR A 250 -27.03 16.94 5.69
C TYR A 250 -26.95 17.85 6.91
N THR A 251 -26.61 19.11 6.70
CA THR A 251 -26.62 20.15 7.72
C THR A 251 -27.89 20.98 7.56
N PHE A 252 -28.72 21.04 8.60
CA PHE A 252 -29.93 21.88 8.67
C PHE A 252 -29.92 22.61 10.01
N LEU A 253 -30.03 23.94 9.98
CA LEU A 253 -29.91 24.82 11.16
C LEU A 253 -28.68 24.51 12.02
N GLY A 254 -27.55 24.19 11.38
CA GLY A 254 -26.29 23.87 12.06
C GLY A 254 -26.17 22.46 12.63
N GLN A 255 -27.24 21.66 12.65
CA GLN A 255 -27.18 20.24 13.01
C GLN A 255 -26.84 19.38 11.81
N THR A 256 -25.87 18.47 11.95
CA THR A 256 -25.37 17.64 10.83
C THR A 256 -25.73 16.18 11.02
N VAL A 257 -26.51 15.62 10.10
CA VAL A 257 -26.85 14.19 10.02
C VAL A 257 -26.01 13.51 8.95
N SER A 258 -25.33 12.42 9.30
CA SER A 258 -24.51 11.65 8.37
C SER A 258 -25.25 10.46 7.79
N VAL A 259 -25.64 10.55 6.52
CA VAL A 259 -26.35 9.49 5.80
C VAL A 259 -25.39 8.75 4.87
N LYS A 260 -25.20 7.45 5.10
CA LYS A 260 -24.47 6.60 4.17
C LYS A 260 -25.42 6.05 3.10
N VAL A 261 -25.63 6.83 2.03
CA VAL A 261 -26.32 6.31 0.85
C VAL A 261 -25.39 5.33 0.15
N LYS A 262 -25.70 4.03 0.15
CA LYS A 262 -25.05 3.07 -0.74
C LYS A 262 -25.39 3.47 -2.17
N LYS A 263 -24.52 4.26 -2.81
CA LYS A 263 -24.68 4.60 -4.21
C LYS A 263 -24.60 3.32 -5.03
N THR A 264 -25.72 2.94 -5.62
CA THR A 264 -25.69 2.05 -6.78
C THR A 264 -24.88 2.73 -7.88
N PRO A 265 -24.08 1.97 -8.65
CA PRO A 265 -23.45 2.51 -9.85
C PRO A 265 -24.52 3.15 -10.73
N LYS A 266 -24.32 4.40 -11.12
CA LYS A 266 -25.18 5.09 -12.08
C LYS A 266 -24.49 5.06 -13.43
N PHE A 267 -25.03 4.28 -14.35
CA PHE A 267 -24.54 4.20 -15.72
C PHE A 267 -25.21 5.28 -16.57
N PRO A 268 -24.56 5.75 -17.65
CA PRO A 268 -25.21 6.59 -18.66
C PRO A 268 -26.49 5.95 -19.19
N SER A 269 -27.46 6.76 -19.61
CA SER A 269 -28.76 6.29 -20.10
C SER A 269 -28.65 5.42 -21.36
N ASN A 270 -27.67 5.71 -22.22
CA ASN A 270 -27.35 4.97 -23.43
C ASN A 270 -26.33 3.84 -23.22
N ALA A 271 -25.95 3.52 -21.98
CA ALA A 271 -25.07 2.39 -21.71
C ALA A 271 -25.85 1.07 -21.75
N VAL A 272 -25.30 0.09 -22.46
CA VAL A 272 -25.92 -1.20 -22.75
C VAL A 272 -25.25 -2.34 -21.99
N GLU A 273 -26.01 -3.40 -21.74
CA GLU A 273 -25.44 -4.72 -21.46
C GLU A 273 -25.37 -5.47 -22.78
N VAL A 274 -24.26 -6.17 -23.03
CA VAL A 274 -24.01 -6.82 -24.32
C VAL A 274 -23.19 -8.09 -24.13
N GLU A 275 -23.37 -9.03 -25.06
CA GLU A 275 -22.52 -10.20 -25.22
C GLU A 275 -22.16 -10.32 -26.71
N GLU A 276 -20.97 -9.86 -27.06
CA GLU A 276 -20.46 -9.88 -28.43
C GLU A 276 -19.43 -11.00 -28.58
N LYS A 277 -19.72 -11.99 -29.41
CA LYS A 277 -18.79 -13.06 -29.80
C LYS A 277 -18.10 -12.64 -31.09
N VAL A 278 -16.99 -11.93 -30.95
CA VAL A 278 -16.25 -11.31 -32.07
C VAL A 278 -15.61 -12.37 -32.96
N ARG A 279 -15.01 -13.39 -32.34
CA ARG A 279 -14.42 -14.54 -33.02
C ARG A 279 -15.16 -15.81 -32.62
N ASP A 280 -15.48 -16.64 -33.61
CA ASP A 280 -16.05 -17.97 -33.37
C ASP A 280 -14.97 -18.92 -32.85
N LEU A 281 -14.87 -19.03 -31.53
CA LEU A 281 -13.83 -19.83 -30.87
C LEU A 281 -13.93 -21.33 -31.18
N LYS A 282 -15.10 -21.83 -31.60
CA LYS A 282 -15.28 -23.25 -31.94
C LYS A 282 -14.53 -23.65 -33.21
N LYS A 283 -14.27 -22.67 -34.09
CA LYS A 283 -13.52 -22.86 -35.34
C LYS A 283 -12.01 -22.81 -35.16
N LEU A 284 -11.52 -22.45 -33.98
CA LEU A 284 -10.09 -22.38 -33.72
C LEU A 284 -9.47 -23.77 -33.68
N THR A 285 -8.35 -23.94 -34.37
CA THR A 285 -7.50 -25.12 -34.35
C THR A 285 -6.23 -24.84 -33.54
N ASP A 286 -5.48 -25.88 -33.19
CA ASP A 286 -4.21 -25.72 -32.46
C ASP A 286 -3.18 -24.91 -33.28
N LEU A 287 -3.26 -24.95 -34.62
CA LEU A 287 -2.41 -24.16 -35.52
C LEU A 287 -2.68 -22.64 -35.43
N ASP A 288 -3.87 -22.25 -34.97
CA ASP A 288 -4.24 -20.84 -34.78
C ASP A 288 -3.73 -20.27 -33.46
N LEU A 289 -3.24 -21.11 -32.55
CA LEU A 289 -2.90 -20.78 -31.16
C LEU A 289 -1.38 -20.69 -30.97
N LYS A 290 -0.78 -19.59 -31.43
CA LYS A 290 0.68 -19.38 -31.37
C LYS A 290 1.27 -19.52 -29.97
N ASN A 291 0.58 -19.01 -28.95
CA ASN A 291 1.03 -19.03 -27.56
C ASN A 291 0.33 -20.09 -26.71
N SER A 292 -0.65 -20.81 -27.26
CA SER A 292 -1.59 -21.67 -26.54
C SER A 292 -2.14 -21.01 -25.26
N ARG A 293 -2.45 -19.71 -25.31
CA ARG A 293 -2.84 -18.94 -24.12
C ARG A 293 -4.14 -18.17 -24.31
N ALA A 294 -5.06 -18.34 -23.35
CA ALA A 294 -6.26 -17.51 -23.24
C ALA A 294 -6.20 -16.58 -22.02
N CYS A 295 -6.86 -15.43 -22.11
CA CYS A 295 -6.97 -14.44 -21.04
C CYS A 295 -8.44 -14.19 -20.68
N LEU A 296 -8.74 -14.25 -19.38
CA LEU A 296 -10.00 -13.81 -18.79
C LEU A 296 -9.77 -12.46 -18.11
N PHE A 297 -10.22 -11.39 -18.75
CA PHE A 297 -10.02 -10.03 -18.29
C PHE A 297 -11.27 -9.53 -17.55
N ALA A 298 -11.18 -9.34 -16.24
CA ALA A 298 -12.28 -8.78 -15.46
C ALA A 298 -12.20 -7.24 -15.38
N SER A 299 -13.35 -6.57 -15.47
CA SER A 299 -13.41 -5.10 -15.41
C SER A 299 -14.66 -4.55 -14.73
N PHE A 300 -14.59 -3.29 -14.29
CA PHE A 300 -15.74 -2.51 -13.84
C PHE A 300 -15.66 -1.03 -14.27
N THR A 301 -16.63 -0.57 -15.06
CA THR A 301 -16.67 0.81 -15.59
C THR A 301 -17.93 1.57 -15.13
N LYS A 302 -17.81 2.39 -14.08
CA LYS A 302 -18.98 3.11 -13.51
C LYS A 302 -19.67 4.08 -14.47
N ASP A 303 -18.94 4.63 -15.44
CA ASP A 303 -19.37 5.62 -16.44
C ASP A 303 -19.57 5.00 -17.83
N GLY A 304 -19.48 3.67 -17.92
CA GLY A 304 -19.58 2.94 -19.18
C GLY A 304 -18.42 3.15 -20.14
N LEU A 305 -17.34 3.80 -19.71
CA LEU A 305 -16.12 4.01 -20.49
C LEU A 305 -14.99 3.12 -19.99
N VAL A 306 -14.35 2.41 -20.91
CA VAL A 306 -13.08 1.72 -20.64
C VAL A 306 -11.95 2.75 -20.60
N SER A 307 -11.02 2.61 -19.66
CA SER A 307 -9.87 3.52 -19.53
C SER A 307 -8.87 3.34 -20.68
N ASN A 308 -8.10 4.38 -21.00
CA ASN A 308 -7.02 4.26 -21.98
C ASN A 308 -5.96 3.26 -21.51
N ASN A 309 -5.62 3.25 -20.23
CA ASN A 309 -4.68 2.28 -19.67
C ASN A 309 -5.16 0.83 -19.88
N THR A 310 -6.45 0.54 -19.64
CA THR A 310 -7.04 -0.78 -19.88
C THR A 310 -6.95 -1.16 -21.36
N LEU A 311 -7.19 -0.23 -22.29
CA LEU A 311 -7.05 -0.49 -23.72
C LEU A 311 -5.60 -0.81 -24.10
N ASP A 312 -4.64 -0.08 -23.57
CA ASP A 312 -3.21 -0.33 -23.83
C ASP A 312 -2.75 -1.64 -23.20
N TYR A 313 -3.26 -1.97 -22.00
CA TYR A 313 -3.02 -3.26 -21.36
C TYR A 313 -3.55 -4.43 -22.20
N LEU A 314 -4.79 -4.33 -22.71
CA LEU A 314 -5.37 -5.35 -23.61
C LEU A 314 -4.56 -5.51 -24.91
N LYS A 315 -4.06 -4.41 -25.49
CA LYS A 315 -3.17 -4.47 -26.66
C LYS A 315 -1.88 -5.23 -26.35
N SER A 316 -1.22 -4.92 -25.24
CA SER A 316 0.02 -5.62 -24.86
C SER A 316 -0.22 -7.10 -24.53
N LEU A 317 -1.36 -7.44 -23.91
CA LEU A 317 -1.73 -8.84 -23.68
C LEU A 317 -1.94 -9.64 -24.96
N ARG A 318 -2.40 -8.98 -26.05
CA ARG A 318 -2.65 -9.64 -27.34
C ARG A 318 -1.40 -10.26 -27.95
N GLU A 319 -0.22 -9.73 -27.65
CA GLU A 319 1.06 -10.29 -28.11
C GLU A 319 1.33 -11.69 -27.53
N TYR A 320 0.76 -11.98 -26.35
CA TYR A 320 1.01 -13.18 -25.56
C TYR A 320 -0.22 -14.06 -25.37
N CYS A 321 -1.42 -13.59 -25.73
CA CYS A 321 -2.68 -14.31 -25.58
C CYS A 321 -3.38 -14.41 -26.94
N ASP A 322 -3.57 -15.63 -27.42
CA ASP A 322 -4.24 -15.88 -28.70
C ASP A 322 -5.75 -15.61 -28.59
N VAL A 323 -6.31 -15.73 -27.39
CA VAL A 323 -7.71 -15.43 -27.08
C VAL A 323 -7.81 -14.51 -25.86
N ILE A 324 -8.59 -13.43 -25.95
CA ILE A 324 -8.96 -12.58 -24.81
C ILE A 324 -10.49 -12.50 -24.71
N VAL A 325 -10.99 -12.91 -23.54
CA VAL A 325 -12.39 -12.77 -23.15
C VAL A 325 -12.48 -11.65 -22.12
N TYR A 326 -13.05 -10.52 -22.54
CA TYR A 326 -13.28 -9.37 -21.67
C TYR A 326 -14.65 -9.49 -20.99
N VAL A 327 -14.68 -9.47 -19.66
CA VAL A 327 -15.91 -9.60 -18.89
C VAL A 327 -16.03 -8.49 -17.85
N ALA A 328 -17.00 -7.60 -18.03
CA ALA A 328 -17.26 -6.51 -17.10
C ALA A 328 -18.56 -6.67 -16.32
N ASP A 329 -18.48 -6.51 -15.00
CA ASP A 329 -19.66 -6.36 -14.14
C ASP A 329 -20.24 -4.95 -14.33
N SER A 330 -20.69 -4.58 -15.53
CA SER A 330 -20.98 -3.19 -15.88
C SER A 330 -22.08 -3.04 -16.91
N LYS A 331 -22.34 -1.79 -17.31
CA LYS A 331 -22.93 -1.41 -18.59
C LYS A 331 -21.88 -0.60 -19.36
N ALA A 332 -21.83 -0.71 -20.69
CA ALA A 332 -20.85 0.00 -21.52
C ALA A 332 -21.54 0.93 -22.52
N LEU A 333 -20.91 2.04 -22.84
CA LEU A 333 -21.33 2.85 -23.98
C LEU A 333 -21.05 2.09 -25.29
N PRO A 334 -21.87 2.27 -26.35
CA PRO A 334 -21.64 1.62 -27.64
C PRO A 334 -20.22 1.82 -28.19
N LEU A 335 -19.67 3.03 -28.07
CA LEU A 335 -18.28 3.33 -28.44
C LEU A 335 -17.26 2.46 -27.69
N THR A 336 -17.52 2.16 -26.41
CA THR A 336 -16.65 1.30 -25.61
C THR A 336 -16.72 -0.15 -26.09
N VAL A 337 -17.91 -0.64 -26.43
CA VAL A 337 -18.08 -1.97 -27.01
C VAL A 337 -17.29 -2.08 -28.33
N GLU A 338 -17.41 -1.09 -29.22
CA GLU A 338 -16.70 -1.08 -30.51
C GLU A 338 -15.17 -1.01 -30.35
N LYS A 339 -14.66 -0.29 -29.35
CA LYS A 339 -13.22 -0.31 -29.03
C LYS A 339 -12.76 -1.69 -28.55
N LEU A 340 -13.54 -2.33 -27.66
CA LEU A 340 -13.20 -3.64 -27.10
C LEU A 340 -13.25 -4.75 -28.15
N LYS A 341 -14.21 -4.70 -29.08
CA LYS A 341 -14.33 -5.68 -30.19
C LYS A 341 -13.09 -5.74 -31.09
N LYS A 342 -12.32 -4.66 -31.17
CA LYS A 342 -11.06 -4.63 -31.93
C LYS A 342 -9.90 -5.33 -31.22
N LEU A 343 -10.02 -5.56 -29.92
CA LEU A 343 -8.92 -6.08 -29.07
C LEU A 343 -9.24 -7.43 -28.43
N CYS A 344 -10.51 -7.83 -28.40
CA CYS A 344 -11.00 -9.01 -27.68
C CYS A 344 -11.78 -9.93 -28.61
N ASP A 345 -11.68 -11.23 -28.36
CA ASP A 345 -12.39 -12.26 -29.11
C ASP A 345 -13.83 -12.44 -28.61
N CYS A 346 -14.08 -12.06 -27.36
CA CYS A 346 -15.41 -11.97 -26.79
C CYS A 346 -15.49 -10.82 -25.78
N VAL A 347 -16.60 -10.09 -25.82
CA VAL A 347 -16.91 -8.96 -24.93
C VAL A 347 -18.23 -9.22 -24.24
N ILE A 348 -18.18 -9.47 -22.94
CA ILE A 348 -19.35 -9.70 -22.08
C ILE A 348 -19.45 -8.54 -21.10
N VAL A 349 -20.45 -7.66 -21.26
CA VAL A 349 -20.71 -6.54 -20.35
C VAL A 349 -22.09 -6.73 -19.75
N LYS A 350 -22.16 -7.18 -18.49
CA LYS A 350 -23.43 -7.50 -17.82
C LYS A 350 -23.34 -7.32 -16.32
N ARG A 351 -24.35 -6.75 -15.68
CA ARG A 351 -24.37 -6.57 -14.21
C ARG A 351 -24.68 -7.88 -13.47
N HIS A 352 -23.65 -8.66 -13.18
CA HIS A 352 -23.75 -9.89 -12.40
C HIS A 352 -23.57 -9.74 -10.88
N LYS A 353 -22.90 -8.68 -10.41
CA LYS A 353 -22.72 -8.36 -8.97
C LYS A 353 -21.94 -9.44 -8.20
N GLU A 354 -21.07 -10.17 -8.89
CA GLU A 354 -20.23 -11.24 -8.34
C GLU A 354 -18.74 -10.84 -8.28
N TYR A 355 -18.43 -9.55 -8.53
CA TYR A 355 -17.07 -9.00 -8.59
C TYR A 355 -16.21 -9.75 -9.63
N ASP A 356 -14.90 -9.52 -9.60
CA ASP A 356 -13.95 -10.03 -10.61
C ASP A 356 -14.02 -11.57 -10.74
N PHE A 357 -14.24 -12.29 -9.64
CA PHE A 357 -14.45 -13.74 -9.69
C PHE A 357 -15.69 -14.16 -10.47
N GLY A 358 -16.76 -13.36 -10.44
CA GLY A 358 -17.91 -13.56 -11.32
C GLY A 358 -17.61 -13.32 -12.79
N SER A 359 -16.69 -12.40 -13.08
CA SER A 359 -16.21 -12.18 -14.45
C SER A 359 -15.38 -13.37 -14.93
N TYR A 360 -14.44 -13.86 -14.10
CA TYR A 360 -13.66 -15.07 -14.38
C TYR A 360 -14.54 -16.29 -14.60
N LYS A 361 -15.57 -16.49 -13.77
CA LYS A 361 -16.55 -17.58 -13.95
C LYS A 361 -17.19 -17.56 -15.34
N ARG A 362 -17.67 -16.40 -15.79
CA ARG A 362 -18.35 -16.25 -17.10
C ARG A 362 -17.40 -16.45 -18.25
N GLY A 363 -16.21 -15.88 -18.17
CA GLY A 363 -15.18 -16.07 -19.17
C GLY A 363 -14.72 -17.54 -19.27
N TYR A 364 -14.51 -18.19 -18.13
CA TYR A 364 -14.16 -19.61 -18.04
C TYR A 364 -15.26 -20.49 -18.64
N GLN A 365 -16.53 -20.21 -18.33
CA GLN A 365 -17.66 -20.93 -18.90
C GLN A 365 -17.73 -20.76 -20.43
N TYR A 366 -17.53 -19.54 -20.95
CA TYR A 366 -17.48 -19.32 -22.39
C TYR A 366 -16.36 -20.11 -23.10
N LEU A 367 -15.16 -20.18 -22.50
CA LEU A 367 -14.07 -21.01 -23.02
C LEU A 367 -14.39 -22.50 -22.96
N SER A 368 -15.04 -22.95 -21.89
CA SER A 368 -15.49 -24.34 -21.73
C SER A 368 -16.52 -24.72 -22.79
N ASP A 369 -17.56 -23.91 -22.98
CA ASP A 369 -18.65 -24.12 -23.95
C ASP A 369 -18.15 -24.07 -25.42
N SER A 370 -16.97 -23.48 -25.62
CA SER A 370 -16.28 -23.40 -26.91
C SER A 370 -15.25 -24.52 -27.12
N HIS A 371 -15.08 -25.43 -26.15
CA HIS A 371 -14.04 -26.48 -26.13
C HIS A 371 -12.60 -25.93 -26.23
N LEU A 372 -12.37 -24.66 -25.88
CA LEU A 372 -11.05 -24.04 -26.00
C LEU A 372 -10.13 -24.43 -24.83
N LEU A 373 -10.69 -24.73 -23.65
CA LEU A 373 -9.91 -25.12 -22.47
C LEU A 373 -9.02 -26.35 -22.73
N GLU A 374 -9.42 -27.24 -23.64
CA GLU A 374 -8.65 -28.44 -23.99
C GLU A 374 -7.51 -28.16 -24.98
N LYS A 375 -7.55 -27.01 -25.68
CA LYS A 375 -6.59 -26.64 -26.74
C LYS A 375 -5.48 -25.70 -26.27
N ILE A 376 -5.72 -24.98 -25.18
CA ILE A 376 -4.74 -24.05 -24.59
C ILE A 376 -3.91 -24.74 -23.50
N ASP A 377 -2.70 -24.25 -23.29
CA ASP A 377 -1.76 -24.73 -22.26
C ASP A 377 -1.72 -23.78 -21.05
N SER A 378 -2.17 -22.53 -21.24
CA SER A 378 -2.09 -21.48 -20.23
C SER A 378 -3.35 -20.63 -20.19
N LEU A 379 -3.86 -20.39 -18.98
CA LEU A 379 -4.98 -19.49 -18.72
C LEU A 379 -4.53 -18.33 -17.84
N LEU A 380 -4.56 -17.12 -18.39
CA LEU A 380 -4.38 -15.89 -17.62
C LEU A 380 -5.72 -15.43 -17.06
N ILE A 381 -5.79 -15.17 -15.77
CA ILE A 381 -6.83 -14.32 -15.17
C ILE A 381 -6.20 -13.00 -14.74
N CYS A 382 -6.80 -11.88 -15.12
CA CYS A 382 -6.32 -10.56 -14.73
C CYS A 382 -7.46 -9.55 -14.65
N ASN A 383 -7.21 -8.36 -14.10
CA ASN A 383 -8.23 -7.32 -14.04
C ASN A 383 -7.69 -5.89 -14.12
N ASP A 384 -8.61 -4.94 -14.27
CA ASP A 384 -8.34 -3.50 -14.28
C ASP A 384 -8.29 -2.86 -12.90
N SER A 385 -7.98 -3.61 -11.82
CA SER A 385 -7.73 -2.98 -10.51
C SER A 385 -6.33 -2.36 -10.39
N VAL A 386 -5.54 -2.46 -11.47
CA VAL A 386 -4.18 -1.97 -11.63
C VAL A 386 -4.04 -1.22 -12.95
N ASP A 387 -3.18 -0.21 -12.95
CA ASP A 387 -2.64 0.43 -14.15
C ASP A 387 -1.45 -0.40 -14.65
N PHE A 388 -1.46 -0.80 -15.92
CA PHE A 388 -0.29 -1.37 -16.59
C PHE A 388 0.64 -0.25 -17.03
N VAL A 389 1.87 -0.22 -16.50
CA VAL A 389 2.91 0.78 -16.80
C VAL A 389 4.19 0.12 -17.36
N GLY A 390 4.10 -1.19 -17.61
CA GLY A 390 5.14 -1.99 -18.22
C GLY A 390 5.19 -1.85 -19.74
N ASN A 391 6.04 -2.66 -20.36
CA ASN A 391 6.17 -2.85 -21.78
C ASN A 391 6.06 -4.35 -22.14
N SER A 392 6.20 -4.67 -23.43
CA SER A 392 6.08 -6.05 -23.92
C SER A 392 7.14 -6.99 -23.32
N GLU A 393 8.40 -6.53 -23.17
CA GLU A 393 9.46 -7.36 -22.58
C GLU A 393 9.20 -7.69 -21.09
N ASP A 394 8.56 -6.78 -20.34
CA ASP A 394 8.16 -7.07 -18.96
C ASP A 394 7.15 -8.23 -18.90
N LEU A 395 6.15 -8.24 -19.81
CA LEU A 395 5.18 -9.31 -19.89
C LEU A 395 5.83 -10.63 -20.31
N LYS A 396 6.74 -10.60 -21.29
CA LYS A 396 7.53 -11.75 -21.71
C LYS A 396 8.30 -12.38 -20.56
N GLU A 397 8.94 -11.56 -19.73
CA GLU A 397 9.66 -12.03 -18.56
C GLU A 397 8.71 -12.72 -17.56
N ILE A 398 7.57 -12.08 -17.26
CA ILE A 398 6.55 -12.66 -16.37
C ILE A 398 6.06 -14.01 -16.88
N PHE A 399 5.69 -14.11 -18.17
CA PHE A 399 5.22 -15.36 -18.75
C PHE A 399 6.31 -16.43 -18.85
N THR A 400 7.58 -16.03 -19.04
CA THR A 400 8.71 -16.95 -19.07
C THR A 400 8.93 -17.56 -17.69
N LYS A 401 8.95 -16.75 -16.64
CA LYS A 401 9.08 -17.22 -15.26
C LYS A 401 7.88 -18.05 -14.81
N ALA A 402 6.66 -17.70 -15.27
CA ALA A 402 5.46 -18.45 -14.94
C ALA A 402 5.52 -19.95 -15.34
N LYS A 403 6.37 -20.34 -16.29
CA LYS A 403 6.52 -21.74 -16.73
C LYS A 403 7.05 -22.68 -15.64
N SER A 404 7.67 -22.17 -14.58
CA SER A 404 8.19 -23.00 -13.49
C SER A 404 7.14 -23.46 -12.48
N ASP A 405 5.93 -22.90 -12.54
CA ASP A 405 4.89 -23.07 -11.53
C ASP A 405 3.55 -23.37 -12.18
N ASP A 406 2.69 -24.07 -11.44
CA ASP A 406 1.37 -24.49 -11.92
C ASP A 406 0.34 -23.37 -11.79
N ALA A 407 0.53 -22.51 -10.79
CA ALA A 407 -0.19 -21.28 -10.59
C ALA A 407 0.79 -20.16 -10.22
N TYR A 408 0.87 -19.14 -11.05
CA TYR A 408 1.87 -18.09 -10.93
C TYR A 408 1.23 -16.70 -10.96
N ALA A 409 1.35 -15.94 -9.88
CA ALA A 409 0.81 -14.59 -9.80
C ALA A 409 1.89 -13.51 -9.82
N LEU A 410 1.51 -12.25 -9.93
CA LEU A 410 2.48 -11.17 -9.68
C LEU A 410 2.95 -11.17 -8.21
N CYS A 411 2.05 -11.45 -7.27
CA CYS A 411 2.39 -11.52 -5.85
C CYS A 411 1.64 -12.59 -5.08
N MET A 412 2.28 -12.96 -3.96
CA MET A 412 1.69 -13.73 -2.88
C MET A 412 1.62 -12.86 -1.62
N ALA A 413 0.41 -12.71 -1.06
CA ALA A 413 0.22 -12.13 0.26
C ALA A 413 0.62 -13.16 1.31
N THR A 414 1.31 -12.75 2.37
CA THR A 414 1.70 -13.64 3.50
C THR A 414 0.56 -13.91 4.47
N TYR A 415 -0.37 -12.97 4.51
CA TYR A 415 -1.32 -12.76 5.56
C TYR A 415 -2.68 -12.59 4.82
N GLY A 416 -3.74 -13.35 5.21
CA GLY A 416 -5.18 -13.09 4.92
C GLY A 416 -6.18 -12.96 6.12
N PHE A 417 -7.46 -12.68 5.86
CA PHE A 417 -8.48 -12.59 6.92
C PHE A 417 -8.74 -13.93 7.65
N GLY A 418 -8.43 -13.96 8.95
CA GLY A 418 -8.60 -15.12 9.84
C GLY A 418 -10.01 -15.30 10.39
N LYS A 419 -10.13 -15.66 11.68
CA LYS A 419 -11.44 -15.86 12.33
C LYS A 419 -12.20 -14.54 12.43
N LYS A 420 -13.53 -14.62 12.32
CA LYS A 420 -14.40 -13.45 12.46
C LYS A 420 -14.51 -13.12 13.95
N ILE A 421 -14.06 -11.95 14.35
CA ILE A 421 -14.08 -11.50 15.76
C ILE A 421 -15.41 -10.81 16.06
N LYS A 422 -15.81 -9.85 15.22
CA LYS A 422 -17.08 -9.10 15.33
C LYS A 422 -17.65 -8.80 13.93
N LYS A 423 -18.82 -8.17 13.86
CA LYS A 423 -19.43 -7.74 12.60
C LYS A 423 -18.46 -6.82 11.84
N HIS A 424 -18.01 -7.24 10.65
CA HIS A 424 -17.00 -6.57 9.83
C HIS A 424 -15.60 -6.45 10.45
N MET A 425 -15.27 -7.28 11.44
CA MET A 425 -13.94 -7.30 12.08
C MET A 425 -13.40 -8.73 12.11
N TYR A 426 -12.22 -8.93 11.54
CA TYR A 426 -11.57 -10.22 11.38
C TYR A 426 -10.18 -10.17 11.99
N GLU A 427 -9.72 -11.32 12.45
CA GLU A 427 -8.33 -11.53 12.85
C GLU A 427 -7.40 -11.39 11.65
N TRP A 428 -6.21 -10.85 11.90
CA TRP A 428 -5.09 -10.87 10.97
C TRP A 428 -4.35 -12.21 11.19
N ALA A 429 -4.50 -13.21 10.31
CA ALA A 429 -3.80 -14.52 10.42
C ALA A 429 -2.84 -14.83 9.25
N LYS A 430 -1.68 -15.47 9.51
CA LYS A 430 -0.76 -15.95 8.45
C LYS A 430 -1.54 -16.91 7.54
N ASN A 431 -1.71 -16.52 6.28
CA ASN A 431 -2.44 -17.29 5.28
C ASN A 431 -1.89 -16.90 3.91
N PRO A 432 -0.81 -17.56 3.47
CA PRO A 432 -0.18 -17.25 2.19
C PRO A 432 -1.14 -17.49 1.02
N HIS A 433 -1.38 -16.47 0.20
CA HIS A 433 -2.29 -16.58 -0.95
C HIS A 433 -1.88 -15.71 -2.14
N LEU A 434 -2.01 -16.27 -3.34
CA LEU A 434 -1.78 -15.59 -4.61
C LEU A 434 -2.84 -14.51 -4.86
N GLN A 435 -2.39 -13.38 -5.43
CA GLN A 435 -3.26 -12.27 -5.79
C GLN A 435 -3.80 -12.44 -7.22
N SER A 436 -5.13 -12.37 -7.40
CA SER A 436 -5.78 -12.72 -8.67
C SER A 436 -5.88 -11.60 -9.71
N TYR A 437 -5.28 -10.42 -9.48
CA TYR A 437 -5.31 -9.33 -10.49
C TYR A 437 -4.38 -9.58 -11.67
N PHE A 438 -3.46 -10.54 -11.54
CA PHE A 438 -2.70 -11.13 -12.63
C PHE A 438 -2.20 -12.50 -12.15
N MET A 439 -2.77 -13.57 -12.68
CA MET A 439 -2.38 -14.93 -12.34
C MET A 439 -2.47 -15.84 -13.57
N VAL A 440 -1.36 -16.50 -13.88
CA VAL A 440 -1.22 -17.49 -14.93
C VAL A 440 -1.44 -18.87 -14.32
N LEU A 441 -2.29 -19.68 -14.95
CA LEU A 441 -2.62 -21.03 -14.54
C LEU A 441 -2.22 -22.01 -15.64
N ASP A 442 -1.57 -23.09 -15.25
CA ASP A 442 -1.23 -24.21 -16.13
C ASP A 442 -2.49 -25.04 -16.48
N LYS A 443 -2.47 -25.68 -17.65
CA LYS A 443 -3.52 -26.58 -18.14
C LYS A 443 -3.98 -27.58 -17.12
N LYS A 444 -3.06 -28.25 -16.42
CA LYS A 444 -3.41 -29.27 -15.43
C LYS A 444 -4.20 -28.69 -14.26
N VAL A 445 -4.07 -27.39 -13.98
CA VAL A 445 -4.83 -26.70 -12.93
C VAL A 445 -6.21 -26.30 -13.42
N PHE A 446 -6.30 -25.55 -14.51
CA PHE A 446 -7.60 -24.98 -14.92
C PHE A 446 -8.53 -26.00 -15.58
N THR A 447 -8.04 -27.18 -15.98
CA THR A 447 -8.88 -28.29 -16.48
C THR A 447 -9.28 -29.29 -15.40
N ALA A 448 -8.66 -29.23 -14.21
CA ALA A 448 -8.94 -30.14 -13.11
C ALA A 448 -10.35 -29.94 -12.52
N GLU A 449 -10.89 -31.02 -11.98
CA GLU A 449 -12.25 -31.04 -11.44
C GLU A 449 -12.42 -30.11 -10.23
N TYR A 450 -11.40 -30.01 -9.37
CA TYR A 450 -11.42 -29.07 -8.24
C TYR A 450 -11.57 -27.61 -8.70
N PHE A 451 -10.97 -27.25 -9.84
CA PHE A 451 -10.96 -25.89 -10.35
C PHE A 451 -12.28 -25.58 -11.04
N LYS A 452 -12.81 -26.53 -11.82
CA LYS A 452 -14.16 -26.48 -12.39
C LYS A 452 -15.23 -26.28 -11.31
N LYS A 453 -15.14 -27.05 -10.22
CA LYS A 453 -16.02 -26.91 -9.04
C LYS A 453 -15.88 -25.55 -8.37
N PHE A 454 -14.64 -25.07 -8.20
CA PHE A 454 -14.39 -23.74 -7.64
C PHE A 454 -15.04 -22.64 -8.50
N MET A 455 -14.81 -22.64 -9.82
CA MET A 455 -15.33 -21.65 -10.76
C MET A 455 -16.86 -21.66 -10.82
N SER A 456 -17.48 -22.84 -10.95
CA SER A 456 -18.93 -22.97 -10.97
C SER A 456 -19.58 -22.57 -9.64
N GLY A 457 -18.90 -22.80 -8.51
CA GLY A 457 -19.32 -22.48 -7.15
C GLY A 457 -19.31 -20.99 -6.78
N ILE A 458 -18.76 -20.11 -7.62
CA ILE A 458 -18.78 -18.66 -7.41
C ILE A 458 -20.22 -18.15 -7.46
N LYS A 459 -20.59 -17.42 -6.40
CA LYS A 459 -21.91 -16.84 -6.16
C LYS A 459 -21.79 -15.40 -5.65
N ARG A 460 -22.86 -14.64 -5.82
CA ARG A 460 -22.97 -13.28 -5.30
C ARG A 460 -22.90 -13.25 -3.77
N ILE A 461 -21.95 -12.47 -3.24
CA ILE A 461 -21.76 -12.21 -1.81
C ILE A 461 -21.81 -10.70 -1.57
N LYS A 462 -22.49 -10.26 -0.49
CA LYS A 462 -22.68 -8.83 -0.20
C LYS A 462 -21.45 -8.19 0.44
N SER A 463 -20.64 -8.96 1.16
CA SER A 463 -19.49 -8.48 1.92
C SER A 463 -18.20 -8.65 1.11
N LYS A 464 -17.50 -7.54 0.84
CA LYS A 464 -16.20 -7.57 0.16
C LYS A 464 -15.18 -8.46 0.91
N THR A 465 -15.19 -8.41 2.23
CA THR A 465 -14.29 -9.24 3.05
C THR A 465 -14.59 -10.74 2.91
N GLU A 466 -15.86 -11.12 2.80
CA GLU A 466 -16.24 -12.53 2.61
C GLU A 466 -15.92 -12.99 1.18
N ILE A 467 -15.95 -12.10 0.20
CA ILE A 467 -15.46 -12.36 -1.17
C ILE A 467 -13.97 -12.63 -1.17
N ILE A 468 -13.17 -11.77 -0.53
CA ILE A 468 -11.71 -11.96 -0.44
C ILE A 468 -11.42 -13.29 0.25
N LYS A 469 -12.06 -13.57 1.39
CA LYS A 469 -11.84 -14.81 2.13
C LYS A 469 -12.25 -16.05 1.33
N LYS A 470 -13.43 -16.02 0.69
CA LYS A 470 -13.96 -17.19 -0.02
C LYS A 470 -13.29 -17.44 -1.36
N TYR A 471 -12.94 -16.37 -2.09
CA TYR A 471 -12.48 -16.50 -3.46
C TYR A 471 -11.00 -16.18 -3.63
N GLU A 472 -10.49 -15.07 -3.09
CA GLU A 472 -9.06 -14.74 -3.25
C GLU A 472 -8.18 -15.67 -2.42
N MET A 473 -8.45 -15.75 -1.12
CA MET A 473 -7.77 -16.68 -0.22
C MET A 473 -8.18 -18.13 -0.48
N GLY A 474 -9.49 -18.37 -0.67
CA GLY A 474 -10.03 -19.71 -0.93
C GLY A 474 -9.53 -20.34 -2.22
N LEU A 475 -9.17 -19.54 -3.24
CA LEU A 475 -8.51 -20.07 -4.44
C LEU A 475 -7.16 -20.68 -4.09
N SER A 476 -6.30 -19.93 -3.37
CA SER A 476 -4.96 -20.43 -2.99
C SER A 476 -5.03 -21.59 -1.99
N GLU A 477 -6.02 -21.59 -1.10
CA GLU A 477 -6.29 -22.70 -0.21
C GLU A 477 -6.64 -23.98 -0.99
N MET A 478 -7.57 -23.88 -1.94
CA MET A 478 -7.93 -24.99 -2.82
C MET A 478 -6.72 -25.48 -3.64
N LEU A 479 -5.90 -24.57 -4.18
CA LEU A 479 -4.69 -24.95 -4.93
C LEU A 479 -3.71 -25.73 -4.04
N ARG A 480 -3.49 -25.25 -2.81
CA ARG A 480 -2.63 -25.91 -1.81
C ARG A 480 -3.15 -27.28 -1.39
N GLU A 481 -4.46 -27.43 -1.16
CA GLU A 481 -5.10 -28.72 -0.84
C GLU A 481 -4.93 -29.77 -1.95
N ASN A 482 -4.73 -29.32 -3.20
CA ASN A 482 -4.51 -30.18 -4.36
C ASN A 482 -3.03 -30.26 -4.79
N ASN A 483 -2.09 -29.89 -3.91
CA ASN A 483 -0.63 -29.95 -4.14
C ASN A 483 -0.15 -29.19 -5.39
N VAL A 484 -0.86 -28.12 -5.77
CA VAL A 484 -0.48 -27.26 -6.91
C VAL A 484 0.77 -26.46 -6.55
N LYS A 485 1.79 -26.49 -7.40
CA LYS A 485 2.99 -25.66 -7.22
C LYS A 485 2.65 -24.18 -7.48
N MET A 486 2.73 -23.36 -6.44
CA MET A 486 2.43 -21.92 -6.51
C MET A 486 3.70 -21.08 -6.51
N GLY A 487 3.74 -20.05 -7.34
CA GLY A 487 4.84 -19.09 -7.40
C GLY A 487 4.37 -17.65 -7.57
N SER A 488 5.28 -16.69 -7.38
CA SER A 488 5.03 -15.29 -7.70
C SER A 488 6.21 -14.61 -8.38
N PHE A 489 5.91 -13.61 -9.21
CA PHE A 489 6.92 -12.82 -9.93
C PHE A 489 7.78 -11.99 -8.99
N TYR A 490 7.14 -11.27 -8.06
CA TYR A 490 7.87 -10.59 -7.02
C TYR A 490 8.17 -11.55 -5.85
N PRO A 491 9.34 -11.40 -5.20
CA PRO A 491 9.75 -12.28 -4.12
C PRO A 491 8.71 -12.34 -3.00
N TYR A 492 8.45 -13.57 -2.54
CA TYR A 492 7.63 -13.81 -1.36
C TYR A 492 8.49 -13.64 -0.09
N ASP A 493 8.06 -12.78 0.83
CA ASP A 493 8.61 -12.66 2.18
C ASP A 493 7.56 -13.17 3.19
N ASP A 494 7.83 -14.31 3.80
CA ASP A 494 6.93 -14.99 4.72
C ASP A 494 6.80 -14.30 6.10
N THR A 495 7.58 -13.24 6.31
CA THR A 495 7.55 -12.36 7.47
C THR A 495 6.90 -11.02 7.18
N ASN A 496 6.66 -10.69 5.89
CA ASN A 496 6.07 -9.43 5.50
C ASN A 496 4.63 -9.33 5.95
N ILE A 497 4.36 -8.41 6.88
CA ILE A 497 3.03 -8.14 7.44
C ILE A 497 2.20 -7.16 6.61
N VAL A 498 2.84 -6.48 5.67
CA VAL A 498 2.19 -5.45 4.86
C VAL A 498 1.47 -6.14 3.72
N ASN A 499 0.41 -5.52 3.20
CA ASN A 499 -0.19 -5.94 1.94
C ASN A 499 0.95 -6.18 0.93
N PRO A 500 0.99 -7.31 0.20
CA PRO A 500 2.07 -7.59 -0.76
C PRO A 500 2.28 -6.45 -1.75
N TYR A 501 1.28 -5.59 -1.94
CA TYR A 501 1.40 -4.33 -2.66
C TYR A 501 2.47 -3.34 -2.12
N ALA A 502 2.78 -3.32 -0.83
CA ALA A 502 3.88 -2.51 -0.29
C ALA A 502 5.28 -3.04 -0.68
N ILE A 503 5.40 -4.34 -1.02
CA ILE A 503 6.63 -4.92 -1.58
C ILE A 503 6.88 -4.37 -3.00
N TYR A 504 5.84 -3.96 -3.73
CA TYR A 504 5.98 -3.36 -5.07
C TYR A 504 6.61 -1.97 -5.03
N LEU A 505 6.67 -1.32 -3.86
CA LEU A 505 6.88 0.12 -3.82
C LEU A 505 8.30 0.58 -3.58
N ASN A 506 9.24 -0.19 -3.03
CA ASN A 506 10.68 -0.02 -3.27
C ASN A 506 11.53 -1.17 -2.70
N GLN A 507 12.43 -1.66 -3.55
CA GLN A 507 13.85 -1.99 -3.35
C GLN A 507 14.30 -2.98 -4.45
N PHE A 508 13.37 -3.80 -4.97
CA PHE A 508 13.67 -4.86 -5.96
C PHE A 508 13.38 -4.51 -7.42
N VAL A 509 12.75 -3.35 -7.71
CA VAL A 509 12.34 -3.01 -9.08
C VAL A 509 12.71 -1.58 -9.41
N LYS A 510 13.58 -1.38 -10.42
CA LYS A 510 13.90 -0.04 -10.95
C LYS A 510 12.70 0.64 -11.61
N ARG A 511 11.72 -0.15 -12.06
CA ARG A 511 10.48 0.30 -12.73
C ARG A 511 9.35 -0.70 -12.49
N SER A 512 8.24 -0.29 -11.90
CA SER A 512 7.06 -1.16 -11.71
C SER A 512 6.46 -1.57 -13.06
N VAL A 513 5.87 -2.78 -13.15
CA VAL A 513 5.11 -3.22 -14.34
C VAL A 513 3.62 -2.93 -14.18
N PHE A 514 3.11 -3.01 -12.95
CA PHE A 514 1.71 -2.78 -12.59
C PHE A 514 1.61 -1.89 -11.34
N VAL A 515 0.62 -0.98 -11.31
CA VAL A 515 0.37 -0.05 -10.19
C VAL A 515 -1.09 -0.14 -9.75
N LYS A 516 -1.39 -0.48 -8.48
CA LYS A 516 -2.78 -0.49 -7.98
C LYS A 516 -3.38 0.92 -7.96
N HIS A 517 -4.64 1.04 -8.37
CA HIS A 517 -5.43 2.28 -8.32
C HIS A 517 -5.56 2.95 -6.93
N MET A 518 -5.15 2.29 -5.84
CA MET A 518 -5.14 2.89 -4.51
C MET A 518 -3.98 3.88 -4.28
N LEU A 519 -2.98 3.95 -5.19
CA LEU A 519 -1.91 4.96 -5.14
C LEU A 519 -2.03 6.08 -6.17
N SER A 520 -2.78 5.89 -7.26
CA SER A 520 -2.92 6.91 -8.30
C SER A 520 -3.97 7.98 -7.97
N LYS A 521 -4.16 8.32 -6.68
CA LYS A 521 -5.04 9.40 -6.24
C LYS A 521 -4.47 10.28 -5.15
#